data_AF-A0AAW7WKY7-F1
#
_entry.id   AF-A0AAW7WKY7-F1
#
_cell.length_a   1.000
_cell.length_b   1.000
_cell.length_c   1.000
_cell.angle_alpha   90.00
_cell.angle_beta   90.00
_cell.angle_gamma   90.00
#
_symmetry.space_group_name_H-M   'P 1'
#
loop_
_entity.id
_entity.type
_entity.pdbx_description
1 polymer ?
#
loop_
_entity_poly.entity_id
_entity_poly.type
_entity_poly.pdbx_seq_one_letter_code
_entity_poly.pdbx_strand_id
1 'polypeptide(L)' 'MAKRNSKTAAQQCRYYEVDNIFVYMVETYINGNFETFRRLYHELNKDARRDFMDFLLSEVEPGKSSVSCPLKPSDSAPLC' A
#
# COMPACT_ATOMS: atom_id res chain seq x y z
N MET A 1 -10.76 -10.62 18.39
CA MET A 1 -10.71 -10.10 16.99
C MET A 1 -9.69 -10.91 16.21
N ALA A 2 -10.04 -11.37 15.01
CA ALA A 2 -9.10 -12.11 14.15
C ALA A 2 -7.95 -11.19 13.73
N LYS A 3 -6.70 -11.67 13.87
CA LYS A 3 -5.50 -10.93 13.48
C LYS A 3 -5.53 -10.73 11.96
N ARG A 4 -5.63 -9.48 11.50
CA ARG A 4 -5.62 -9.14 10.08
C ARG A 4 -4.17 -9.16 9.60
N ASN A 5 -3.85 -10.04 8.67
CA ASN A 5 -2.53 -10.14 8.07
C ASN A 5 -2.67 -10.50 6.59
N SER A 6 -1.55 -10.35 5.87
CA SER A 6 -1.42 -10.74 4.46
C SER A 6 -2.43 -10.08 3.52
N LYS A 7 -2.68 -8.78 3.68
CA LYS A 7 -3.58 -8.00 2.80
C LYS A 7 -2.85 -7.37 1.63
N THR A 8 -3.50 -7.34 0.47
CA THR A 8 -3.03 -6.59 -0.69
C THR A 8 -3.29 -5.09 -0.50
N ALA A 9 -2.60 -4.25 -1.28
CA ALA A 9 -2.84 -2.81 -1.26
C ALA A 9 -4.31 -2.47 -1.58
N ALA A 10 -4.89 -3.09 -2.61
CA ALA A 10 -6.29 -2.87 -2.98
C ALA A 10 -7.29 -3.28 -1.89
N GLN A 11 -7.02 -4.37 -1.16
CA GLN A 11 -7.86 -4.76 -0.01
C GLN A 11 -7.80 -3.74 1.13
N GLN A 12 -6.65 -3.12 1.33
CA GLN A 12 -6.47 -2.08 2.34
C GLN A 12 -7.12 -0.76 1.91
N CYS A 13 -7.00 -0.36 0.64
CA CYS A 13 -7.71 0.79 0.07
C CYS A 13 -9.22 0.71 0.33
N ARG A 14 -9.85 -0.45 0.06
CA ARG A 14 -11.28 -0.65 0.34
C ARG A 14 -11.65 -0.63 1.82
N TYR A 15 -10.74 -1.04 2.70
CA TYR A 15 -11.02 -1.15 4.14
C TYR A 15 -10.83 0.18 4.88
N TYR A 16 -9.81 0.94 4.50
CA TYR A 16 -9.55 2.28 5.04
C TYR A 16 -10.24 3.39 4.24
N GLU A 17 -10.95 3.05 3.16
CA GLU A 17 -11.67 3.98 2.29
C GLU A 17 -10.76 5.08 1.72
N VAL A 18 -9.58 4.65 1.26
CA VAL A 18 -8.54 5.53 0.68
C VAL A 18 -8.21 5.12 -0.75
N ASP A 19 -7.88 6.09 -1.60
CA ASP A 19 -7.49 5.85 -2.98
C ASP A 19 -6.13 5.14 -3.08
N ASN A 20 -5.16 5.56 -2.26
CA ASN A 20 -3.83 4.98 -2.21
C ASN A 20 -3.38 4.73 -0.77
N ILE A 21 -3.34 3.46 -0.38
CA ILE A 21 -2.93 3.04 0.96
C ILE A 21 -1.48 3.45 1.29
N PHE A 22 -0.58 3.54 0.30
CA PHE A 22 0.81 3.89 0.55
C PHE A 22 0.97 5.37 0.93
N VAL A 23 0.20 6.26 0.30
CA VAL A 23 0.12 7.68 0.69
C VAL A 23 -0.38 7.79 2.12
N TYR A 24 -1.47 7.09 2.44
CA TYR A 24 -2.03 7.06 3.79
C TYR A 24 -1.01 6.56 4.84
N MET A 25 -0.21 5.54 4.51
CA MET A 25 0.86 5.06 5.39
C MET A 25 1.95 6.11 5.62
N VAL A 26 2.35 6.85 4.59
CA VAL A 26 3.33 7.95 4.70
C VAL A 26 2.78 9.09 5.56
N GLU A 27 1.54 9.52 5.31
CA GLU A 27 0.87 10.56 6.10
C GLU A 27 0.75 10.15 7.58
N THR A 28 0.34 8.90 7.83
CA THR A 28 0.25 8.35 9.19
C THR A 28 1.60 8.41 9.92
N TYR A 29 2.70 8.12 9.20
CA TYR A 29 4.05 8.20 9.73
C TYR A 29 4.48 9.66 10.00
N ILE A 30 4.26 10.57 9.06
CA ILE A 30 4.60 12.01 9.18
C ILE A 30 3.85 12.66 10.34
N ASN A 31 2.59 12.29 10.53
CA ASN A 31 1.76 12.77 11.64
C ASN A 31 2.17 12.19 13.01
N GLY A 32 3.20 11.34 13.06
CA GLY A 32 3.71 10.72 14.29
C GLY A 32 2.86 9.58 14.84
N ASN A 33 1.88 9.07 14.08
CA ASN A 33 1.02 7.97 14.50
C ASN A 33 1.67 6.60 14.24
N PHE A 34 2.78 6.34 14.92
CA PHE A 34 3.64 5.17 14.67
C PHE A 34 2.96 3.83 14.99
N GLU A 35 2.05 3.79 15.97
CA GLU A 35 1.32 2.57 16.32
C GLU A 35 0.41 2.13 15.17
N THR A 36 -0.30 3.10 14.58
CA THR A 36 -1.16 2.86 13.41
C THR A 36 -0.32 2.46 12.20
N PHE A 37 0.79 3.15 11.95
CA PHE A 37 1.71 2.79 10.87
C PHE A 37 2.24 1.36 11.00
N ARG A 38 2.73 0.97 12.19
CA ARG A 38 3.23 -0.41 12.43
C ARG A 38 2.13 -1.43 12.17
N ARG A 39 0.91 -1.15 12.63
CA ARG A 39 -0.23 -2.03 12.40
C ARG A 39 -0.49 -2.19 10.90
N LEU A 40 -0.61 -1.10 10.15
CA LEU A 40 -0.80 -1.11 8.70
C LEU A 40 0.29 -1.93 7.99
N TYR A 41 1.56 -1.67 8.32
CA TYR A 41 2.69 -2.38 7.74
C TYR A 41 2.65 -3.89 8.03
N HIS A 42 2.24 -4.28 9.24
CA HIS A 42 2.09 -5.70 9.59
C HIS A 42 0.86 -6.37 8.96
N GLU A 43 -0.19 -5.62 8.65
CA GLU A 43 -1.38 -6.11 7.96
C GLU A 43 -1.11 -6.44 6.48
N LEU A 44 -0.15 -5.76 5.84
CA LEU A 44 0.25 -6.00 4.45
C LEU A 44 0.89 -7.39 4.24
N ASN A 45 0.66 -7.97 3.06
CA ASN A 45 1.38 -9.14 2.57
C ASN A 45 2.82 -8.77 2.12
N LYS A 46 3.62 -9.80 1.82
CA LYS A 46 5.04 -9.62 1.47
C LYS A 46 5.22 -8.76 0.22
N ASP A 47 4.38 -8.96 -0.80
CA ASP A 47 4.46 -8.24 -2.08
C ASP A 47 4.09 -6.77 -1.89
N ALA A 48 2.98 -6.47 -1.21
CA ALA A 48 2.55 -5.12 -0.92
C ALA A 48 3.52 -4.34 -0.03
N ARG A 49 4.26 -5.02 0.87
CA ARG A 49 5.38 -4.39 1.59
C ARG A 49 6.54 -4.03 0.67
N ARG A 50 6.84 -4.88 -0.31
CA ARG A 50 7.87 -4.58 -1.32
C ARG A 50 7.42 -3.41 -2.20
N ASP A 51 6.18 -3.40 -2.65
CA ASP A 51 5.59 -2.30 -3.42
C ASP A 51 5.61 -0.99 -2.61
N PHE A 52 5.36 -1.04 -1.30
CA PHE A 52 5.48 0.13 -0.43
C PHE A 52 6.93 0.66 -0.35
N MET A 53 7.93 -0.22 -0.24
CA MET A 53 9.34 0.19 -0.25
C MET A 53 9.75 0.77 -1.60
N ASP A 54 9.28 0.19 -2.70
CA ASP A 54 9.48 0.71 -4.06
C ASP A 54 8.85 2.10 -4.22
N PHE A 55 7.61 2.27 -3.73
CA PHE A 55 6.92 3.55 -3.68
C PHE A 55 7.73 4.63 -2.96
N LEU A 56 8.30 4.33 -1.79
CA LEU A 56 9.13 5.28 -1.05
C LEU A 56 10.42 5.67 -1.79
N LEU A 57 11.02 4.72 -2.51
CA LEU A 57 12.29 4.91 -3.23
C LEU A 57 12.10 5.49 -4.63
N SER A 58 10.88 5.50 -5.16
CA SER A 58 10.56 5.98 -6.51
C SER A 58 10.86 7.48 -6.70
N GLU A 59 10.79 8.28 -5.64
CA GLU A 59 11.15 9.72 -5.66
C GLU A 59 12.67 9.96 -5.79
N VAL A 60 13.51 8.93 -5.64
CA VAL A 60 14.97 9.05 -5.64
C VAL A 60 15.58 8.72 -7.02
N GLU A 61 14.78 8.37 -8.02
CA GLU A 61 15.24 8.30 -9.41
C GLU A 61 15.27 9.72 -10.04
N PRO A 62 16.45 10.26 -10.42
CA PRO A 62 16.51 11.55 -11.09
C PRO A 62 15.93 11.42 -12.51
N GLY A 63 14.61 11.60 -12.66
CA GLY A 63 13.97 11.72 -13.98
C GLY A 63 12.58 11.12 -14.19
N LYS A 64 11.90 10.56 -13.18
CA LYS A 64 10.53 10.04 -13.35
C LYS A 64 9.51 10.79 -12.51
N SER A 65 9.21 12.02 -12.93
CA SER A 65 8.07 12.79 -12.47
C SER A 65 6.77 12.23 -13.05
N SER A 66 6.29 11.08 -12.57
CA SER A 66 4.87 10.69 -12.66
C SER A 66 4.62 9.54 -11.71
N VAL A 67 4.04 9.84 -10.53
CA VAL A 67 3.41 8.83 -9.68
C VAL A 67 2.14 8.37 -10.40
N SER A 68 2.31 7.56 -11.44
CA SER A 68 1.25 6.73 -11.97
C SER A 68 1.33 5.44 -11.19
N CYS A 69 0.50 5.31 -10.16
CA CYS A 69 0.25 4.03 -9.50
C CYS A 69 0.02 2.97 -10.59
N PRO A 70 0.89 1.97 -10.78
CA PRO A 70 0.51 0.83 -11.58
C PRO A 70 -0.45 0.03 -10.72
N LEU A 71 -1.74 0.40 -10.74
CA LEU A 71 -2.80 -0.57 -10.56
C LEU A 71 -2.61 -1.56 -11.71
N LYS A 72 -1.71 -2.53 -11.53
CA LYS A 72 -1.67 -3.71 -12.38
C LYS A 72 -3.06 -4.32 -12.27
N PRO A 73 -3.86 -4.37 -13.34
CA PRO A 73 -5.03 -5.22 -13.33
C PRO A 73 -4.47 -6.64 -13.20
N SER A 74 -4.76 -7.29 -12.07
CA SER A 74 -4.50 -8.72 -11.95
C SER A 74 -5.47 -9.42 -12.89
N ASP A 75 -4.96 -9.68 -14.10
CA ASP A 75 -5.43 -10.72 -14.99
C ASP A 75 -5.41 -12.06 -14.23
N SER A 76 -6.61 -12.61 -13.97
CA SER A 76 -6.97 -14.04 -14.05
C SER A 76 -8.39 -14.23 -13.53
N ALA A 77 -9.31 -14.32 -14.49
CA ALA A 77 -10.77 -14.55 -14.40
C ALA A 77 -11.07 -16.08 -14.18
N PRO A 78 -12.31 -16.66 -14.30
CA PRO A 78 -13.47 -16.23 -15.09
C PRO A 78 -14.86 -16.29 -14.41
N LEU A 79 -15.82 -15.89 -15.25
CA LEU A 79 -17.29 -15.89 -15.17
C LEU A 79 -17.91 -17.24 -14.78
N CYS A 80 -19.06 -17.16 -14.10
CA CYS A 80 -20.04 -18.23 -13.81
C CYS A 80 -19.57 -19.39 -12.93
#